data_AF-A0A1I7JVN1-F1
#
_entry.id   AF-A0A1I7JVN1-F1
#
_cell.length_a   1.000
_cell.length_b   1.000
_cell.length_c   1.000
_cell.angle_alpha   90.00
_cell.angle_beta   90.00
_cell.angle_gamma   90.00
#
_symmetry.space_group_name_H-M   'P 1'
#
loop_
_entity.id
_entity.type
_entity.pdbx_description
1 polymer ?
#
loop_
_entity_poly.entity_id
_entity_poly.type
_entity_poly.pdbx_seq_one_letter_code
_entity_poly.pdbx_strand_id
1 'polypeptide(L)'
;MKTKFLLPIIAATLIMSGCSSVELSDSSSNAESANGSVNAQSEDGAQGEASDGDSDQQEAESSEPGEALTDDELSEFTDLFNTSEYNAFLEDGFNSPEEIDWEKVIKLGAGISSEDCSEEEINDYLKATDRSSLTEYEKLSVIKKSDLADFIKRHTGKDLMPGNDDIDWEYIEKNDSFYRAIWDSDVRHNGFECISGEKAGDKYTLRLKVSQEKSVNIESTSYYGSDADRIVKFTKSGDDLVFESNEIQWDDYCVPEQTFDVELPQYDSPVHFVTYYEDKEQAEMVMVKDGKYISRFVPIFTAENNSVVKTKTIDAVSFFDIDADGNNDIAIIGDSDHGKRLFIELATPDEDEAFTYFADFGEREIKEMGGDLTISGAKKALLNNDKNEKYESYKEAYAQVAKIFKCAYDNPSFDLSRVAFDLIYVDGDDIPELVVGLPGYWVSLYTFKDGHTSCLMNQWGYGAMGNAGYLYAKKGNVIYNGNADYAGALYYNTYMSIHDDSKLATDYWTLDYNFNDIDGNGEPSEEELASSDDYETKTEYHSEIDANMSEAEIKKAIAKDDSLKFEDIAGDKDYDTIMAQLGK
;
A
#
# COMPACT_ATOMS: atom_id res chain seq x y z
N MET A 1 19.80 37.86 -37.16
CA MET A 1 20.77 37.02 -37.91
C MET A 1 20.63 35.63 -37.30
N LYS A 2 20.11 34.67 -38.09
CA LYS A 2 19.76 33.31 -37.63
C LYS A 2 21.02 32.45 -37.54
N THR A 3 21.16 31.64 -36.50
CA THR A 3 21.96 30.41 -36.59
C THR A 3 21.38 29.36 -35.65
N LYS A 4 21.00 28.24 -36.25
CA LYS A 4 20.46 27.02 -35.65
C LYS A 4 21.61 26.10 -35.27
N PHE A 5 21.45 25.32 -34.21
CA PHE A 5 22.12 24.02 -34.01
C PHE A 5 21.03 23.05 -33.53
N LEU A 6 20.46 22.17 -34.36
CA LEU A 6 20.92 20.84 -34.82
C LEU A 6 20.94 19.77 -33.71
N LEU A 7 19.79 19.10 -33.55
CA LEU A 7 19.62 17.77 -32.98
C LEU A 7 20.31 16.71 -33.85
N PRO A 8 20.99 15.71 -33.27
CA PRO A 8 21.37 14.50 -33.98
C PRO A 8 20.30 13.41 -33.82
N ILE A 9 19.66 13.06 -34.94
CA ILE A 9 18.91 11.83 -35.15
C ILE A 9 19.93 10.71 -35.37
N ILE A 10 19.99 9.71 -34.49
CA ILE A 10 20.72 8.47 -34.75
C ILE A 10 19.71 7.42 -35.25
N ALA A 11 19.81 7.13 -36.55
CA ALA A 11 19.08 6.06 -37.20
C ALA A 11 19.79 4.72 -36.96
N ALA A 12 19.14 3.79 -36.25
CA ALA A 12 19.58 2.41 -36.14
C ALA A 12 19.30 1.67 -37.46
N THR A 13 20.35 1.07 -38.03
CA THR A 13 20.28 0.31 -39.28
C THR A 13 20.01 -1.15 -38.97
N LEU A 14 18.84 -1.65 -39.38
CA LEU A 14 18.46 -3.06 -39.41
C LEU A 14 19.35 -3.83 -40.41
N ILE A 15 20.00 -4.91 -39.94
CA ILE A 15 20.45 -6.01 -40.80
C ILE A 15 19.90 -7.31 -40.23
N MET A 16 18.93 -7.87 -40.94
CA MET A 16 18.46 -9.25 -40.80
C MET A 16 19.43 -10.23 -41.46
N SER A 17 19.70 -11.36 -40.80
CA SER A 17 19.86 -12.73 -41.35
C SER A 17 20.57 -13.60 -40.30
N GLY A 18 20.21 -14.86 -40.05
CA GLY A 18 19.24 -15.73 -40.68
C GLY A 18 19.09 -17.03 -39.90
N CYS A 19 18.02 -17.75 -40.21
CA CYS A 19 17.65 -19.05 -39.66
C CYS A 19 18.73 -20.13 -39.89
N SER A 20 18.92 -21.00 -38.90
CA SER A 20 19.14 -22.42 -39.18
C SER A 20 18.48 -23.28 -38.10
N SER A 21 17.43 -23.98 -38.51
CA SER A 21 16.79 -25.11 -37.84
C SER A 21 17.69 -26.35 -37.84
N VAL A 22 17.83 -27.07 -36.72
CA VAL A 22 18.05 -28.54 -36.73
C VAL A 22 17.40 -29.20 -35.52
N GLU A 23 16.41 -30.02 -35.85
CA GLU A 23 15.89 -31.29 -35.33
C GLU A 23 16.21 -31.84 -33.93
N LEU A 24 15.12 -32.34 -33.34
CA LEU A 24 14.93 -33.26 -32.23
C LEU A 24 15.76 -34.56 -32.33
N SER A 25 16.23 -35.05 -31.18
CA SER A 25 16.48 -36.48 -30.97
C SER A 25 15.98 -36.91 -29.59
N ASP A 26 14.97 -37.78 -29.61
CA ASP A 26 14.56 -38.64 -28.50
C ASP A 26 15.75 -39.43 -27.92
N SER A 27 15.81 -39.52 -26.61
CA SER A 27 16.19 -40.78 -25.96
C SER A 27 15.51 -40.91 -24.62
N SER A 28 14.62 -41.90 -24.55
CA SER A 28 14.02 -42.43 -23.35
C SER A 28 15.01 -43.36 -22.64
N SER A 29 15.08 -43.26 -21.32
CA SER A 29 15.50 -44.38 -20.47
C SER A 29 14.79 -44.33 -19.13
N ASN A 30 14.07 -45.41 -18.88
CA ASN A 30 13.29 -45.79 -17.71
C ASN A 30 14.06 -45.85 -16.37
N ALA A 31 13.24 -45.93 -15.32
CA ALA A 31 13.46 -46.48 -13.98
C ALA A 31 14.02 -45.47 -12.95
N GLU A 32 13.51 -45.37 -11.72
CA GLU A 32 12.83 -46.37 -10.89
C GLU A 32 12.07 -45.65 -9.76
N SER A 33 10.83 -46.06 -9.50
CA SER A 33 10.05 -45.64 -8.34
C SER A 33 10.59 -46.30 -7.07
N ALA A 34 10.82 -45.52 -6.02
CA ALA A 34 11.00 -46.03 -4.66
C ALA A 34 10.00 -45.34 -3.74
N ASN A 35 8.97 -46.11 -3.42
CA ASN A 35 7.89 -45.84 -2.49
C ASN A 35 8.44 -45.91 -1.05
N GLY A 36 8.15 -44.90 -0.22
CA GLY A 36 8.64 -44.79 1.15
C GLY A 36 7.55 -44.28 2.09
N SER A 37 6.51 -45.10 2.29
CA SER A 37 5.53 -44.98 3.38
C SER A 37 6.24 -45.06 4.74
N VAL A 38 5.97 -44.10 5.63
CA VAL A 38 6.23 -44.29 7.06
C VAL A 38 4.93 -44.07 7.83
N ASN A 39 4.59 -45.14 8.53
CA ASN A 39 3.40 -45.37 9.33
C ASN A 39 3.36 -44.50 10.58
N ALA A 40 2.14 -44.15 10.96
CA ALA A 40 1.73 -43.80 12.30
C ALA A 40 2.10 -44.90 13.30
N GLN A 41 2.52 -44.49 14.50
CA GLN A 41 2.43 -45.31 15.70
C GLN A 41 1.87 -44.48 16.84
N SER A 42 0.65 -44.86 17.21
CA SER A 42 -0.01 -44.58 18.47
C SER A 42 0.62 -45.41 19.59
N GLU A 43 0.75 -44.81 20.78
CA GLU A 43 0.74 -45.53 22.04
C GLU A 43 -0.31 -44.92 22.96
N ASP A 44 -1.06 -45.82 23.58
CA ASP A 44 -2.31 -45.61 24.30
C ASP A 44 -2.05 -45.80 25.81
N GLY A 45 -2.74 -45.01 26.63
CA GLY A 45 -3.15 -45.43 27.98
C GLY A 45 -2.50 -44.78 29.20
N ALA A 46 -3.25 -43.88 29.86
CA ALA A 46 -3.63 -44.05 31.27
C ALA A 46 -4.79 -43.10 31.66
N GLN A 47 -5.84 -43.68 32.24
CA GLN A 47 -7.08 -43.03 32.72
C GLN A 47 -6.95 -42.38 34.11
N GLY A 48 -7.85 -41.40 34.36
CA GLY A 48 -8.30 -40.92 35.67
C GLY A 48 -7.98 -39.43 35.89
N GLU A 49 -8.88 -38.52 36.30
CA GLU A 49 -10.24 -38.59 36.85
C GLU A 49 -10.99 -37.29 36.47
N ALA A 50 -12.32 -37.36 36.56
CA ALA A 50 -13.25 -36.30 36.23
C ALA A 50 -13.21 -35.09 37.19
N SER A 51 -13.42 -33.89 36.63
CA SER A 51 -14.04 -32.77 37.35
C SER A 51 -14.98 -32.02 36.42
N ASP A 52 -16.26 -32.01 36.80
CA ASP A 52 -17.33 -31.19 36.23
C ASP A 52 -16.94 -29.72 36.13
N GLY A 53 -17.31 -29.08 35.02
CA GLY A 53 -17.13 -27.65 34.80
C GLY A 53 -17.71 -27.20 33.46
N ASP A 54 -19.03 -27.07 33.43
CA ASP A 54 -19.80 -26.07 32.68
C ASP A 54 -19.31 -25.70 31.27
N SER A 55 -19.79 -26.43 30.26
CA SER A 55 -19.76 -25.97 28.88
C SER A 55 -21.07 -25.26 28.56
N ASP A 56 -21.04 -23.93 28.55
CA ASP A 56 -22.05 -23.10 27.89
C ASP A 56 -22.11 -23.52 26.42
N GLN A 57 -23.14 -24.29 26.10
CA GLN A 57 -23.56 -24.54 24.73
C GLN A 57 -24.12 -23.23 24.20
N GLN A 58 -23.35 -22.52 23.35
CA GLN A 58 -23.95 -21.59 22.41
C GLN A 58 -24.94 -22.39 21.55
N GLU A 59 -26.22 -22.01 21.67
CA GLU A 59 -27.30 -22.49 20.81
C GLU A 59 -26.91 -22.22 19.36
N ALA A 60 -26.58 -23.27 18.63
CA ALA A 60 -26.61 -23.23 17.18
C ALA A 60 -28.07 -23.02 16.76
N GLU A 61 -28.40 -21.81 16.32
CA GLU A 61 -29.68 -21.53 15.68
C GLU A 61 -29.83 -22.45 14.46
N SER A 62 -30.67 -23.47 14.61
CA SER A 62 -31.14 -24.26 13.47
C SER A 62 -32.14 -23.42 12.68
N SER A 63 -31.66 -22.67 11.69
CA SER A 63 -32.51 -22.01 10.69
C SER A 63 -33.13 -23.08 9.77
N GLU A 64 -34.44 -22.98 9.51
CA GLU A 64 -35.06 -23.73 8.42
C GLU A 64 -34.41 -23.32 7.10
N PRO A 65 -34.14 -24.26 6.16
CA PRO A 65 -33.53 -23.91 4.88
C PRO A 65 -34.42 -22.94 4.12
N GLY A 66 -33.83 -21.84 3.62
CA GLY A 66 -34.53 -20.79 2.88
C GLY A 66 -35.12 -21.29 1.56
N GLU A 67 -36.13 -20.59 1.04
CA GLU A 67 -36.66 -20.81 -0.29
C GLU A 67 -35.68 -20.23 -1.33
N ALA A 68 -35.26 -21.04 -2.31
CA ALA A 68 -34.42 -20.57 -3.40
C ALA A 68 -35.16 -19.49 -4.24
N LEU A 69 -34.44 -18.45 -4.64
CA LEU A 69 -35.00 -17.39 -5.47
C LEU A 69 -35.32 -17.87 -6.89
N THR A 70 -36.35 -17.27 -7.47
CA THR A 70 -36.72 -17.47 -8.88
C THR A 70 -35.83 -16.67 -9.82
N ASP A 71 -35.74 -17.06 -11.09
CA ASP A 71 -34.95 -16.33 -12.11
C ASP A 71 -35.38 -14.85 -12.23
N ASP A 72 -36.67 -14.56 -12.07
CA ASP A 72 -37.19 -13.19 -12.09
C ASP A 72 -36.66 -12.37 -10.89
N GLU A 73 -36.62 -12.96 -9.70
CA GLU A 73 -36.05 -12.32 -8.49
C GLU A 73 -34.53 -12.11 -8.64
N LEU A 74 -33.80 -13.09 -9.20
CA LEU A 74 -32.38 -12.94 -9.48
C LEU A 74 -32.11 -11.79 -10.46
N SER A 75 -32.94 -11.65 -11.50
CA SER A 75 -32.85 -10.52 -12.44
C SER A 75 -33.16 -9.18 -11.77
N GLU A 76 -34.16 -9.13 -10.88
CA GLU A 76 -34.50 -7.92 -10.12
C GLU A 76 -33.34 -7.46 -9.24
N PHE A 77 -32.73 -8.38 -8.48
CA PHE A 77 -31.56 -8.05 -7.67
C PHE A 77 -30.33 -7.69 -8.51
N THR A 78 -30.15 -8.36 -9.64
CA THR A 78 -29.11 -8.01 -10.60
C THR A 78 -29.26 -6.55 -11.04
N ASP A 79 -30.45 -6.09 -11.39
CA ASP A 79 -30.62 -4.70 -11.80
C ASP A 79 -30.49 -3.72 -10.61
N LEU A 80 -30.99 -4.10 -9.43
CA LEU A 80 -30.91 -3.29 -8.21
C LEU A 80 -29.46 -3.00 -7.78
N PHE A 81 -28.62 -4.04 -7.68
CA PHE A 81 -27.22 -3.93 -7.24
C PHE A 81 -26.28 -3.29 -8.29
N ASN A 82 -26.80 -2.91 -9.46
CA ASN A 82 -26.06 -2.10 -10.44
C ASN A 82 -26.58 -0.65 -10.51
N THR A 83 -27.44 -0.24 -9.59
CA THR A 83 -27.79 1.18 -9.42
C THR A 83 -26.73 1.90 -8.60
N SER A 84 -26.67 3.23 -8.72
CA SER A 84 -25.78 4.06 -7.90
C SER A 84 -26.07 3.98 -6.40
N GLU A 85 -27.28 3.57 -6.00
CA GLU A 85 -27.69 3.43 -4.60
C GLU A 85 -27.06 2.19 -3.94
N TYR A 86 -27.00 1.06 -4.65
CA TYR A 86 -26.65 -0.24 -4.03
C TYR A 86 -25.30 -0.81 -4.47
N ASN A 87 -24.76 -0.41 -5.63
CA ASN A 87 -23.56 -1.03 -6.19
C ASN A 87 -22.34 -0.91 -5.27
N ALA A 88 -22.15 0.25 -4.66
CA ALA A 88 -20.97 0.55 -3.88
C ALA A 88 -20.88 -0.21 -2.55
N PHE A 89 -22.00 -0.76 -2.04
CA PHE A 89 -21.99 -1.72 -0.92
C PHE A 89 -21.26 -3.03 -1.25
N LEU A 90 -20.98 -3.28 -2.54
CA LEU A 90 -20.28 -4.47 -3.01
C LEU A 90 -18.79 -4.23 -3.26
N GLU A 91 -18.29 -3.00 -3.15
CA GLU A 91 -16.85 -2.72 -3.36
C GLU A 91 -16.01 -3.47 -2.32
N ASP A 92 -16.26 -3.20 -1.03
CA ASP A 92 -15.51 -3.76 0.08
C ASP A 92 -16.33 -4.73 0.96
N GLY A 93 -15.63 -5.67 1.60
CA GLY A 93 -16.22 -6.62 2.53
C GLY A 93 -16.50 -6.02 3.90
N PHE A 94 -17.65 -6.34 4.50
CA PHE A 94 -18.01 -5.95 5.86
C PHE A 94 -18.78 -7.05 6.57
N ASN A 95 -18.47 -7.29 7.84
CA ASN A 95 -19.10 -8.33 8.66
C ASN A 95 -20.31 -7.83 9.43
N SER A 96 -20.44 -6.51 9.59
CA SER A 96 -21.60 -5.87 10.21
C SER A 96 -21.82 -4.46 9.65
N PRO A 97 -23.00 -3.86 9.87
CA PRO A 97 -23.30 -2.51 9.39
C PRO A 97 -22.38 -1.41 9.93
N GLU A 98 -21.79 -1.61 11.11
CA GLU A 98 -20.82 -0.71 11.71
C GLU A 98 -19.48 -0.65 10.96
N GLU A 99 -19.18 -1.66 10.14
CA GLU A 99 -17.93 -1.78 9.41
C GLU A 99 -18.03 -1.27 7.96
N ILE A 100 -19.20 -0.77 7.54
CA ILE A 100 -19.41 -0.25 6.19
C ILE A 100 -18.56 1.01 6.00
N ASP A 101 -17.71 1.00 4.98
CA ASP A 101 -16.98 2.17 4.52
C ASP A 101 -17.92 3.11 3.76
N TRP A 102 -18.35 4.18 4.43
CA TRP A 102 -19.29 5.14 3.86
C TRP A 102 -18.66 6.03 2.79
N GLU A 103 -17.35 6.29 2.82
CA GLU A 103 -16.67 7.03 1.75
C GLU A 103 -16.77 6.26 0.43
N LYS A 104 -16.52 4.95 0.47
CA LYS A 104 -16.69 4.07 -0.70
C LYS A 104 -18.14 4.03 -1.17
N VAL A 105 -19.09 3.88 -0.24
CA VAL A 105 -20.52 3.79 -0.60
C VAL A 105 -21.01 5.06 -1.30
N ILE A 106 -20.60 6.25 -0.85
CA ILE A 106 -21.04 7.52 -1.44
C ILE A 106 -20.23 7.97 -2.64
N LYS A 107 -19.13 7.28 -2.99
CA LYS A 107 -18.26 7.60 -4.14
C LYS A 107 -19.03 7.79 -5.45
N LEU A 108 -20.08 6.98 -5.69
CA LEU A 108 -20.96 7.10 -6.87
C LEU A 108 -22.22 7.94 -6.60
N GLY A 109 -22.24 8.67 -5.49
CA GLY A 109 -23.35 9.49 -5.03
C GLY A 109 -24.44 8.77 -4.24
N ALA A 110 -24.37 7.44 -4.11
CA ALA A 110 -25.34 6.60 -3.37
C ALA A 110 -26.82 6.83 -3.75
N GLY A 111 -27.10 7.38 -4.94
CA GLY A 111 -28.45 7.76 -5.36
C GLY A 111 -29.05 8.98 -4.63
N ILE A 112 -28.30 9.60 -3.71
CA ILE A 112 -28.71 10.77 -2.92
C ILE A 112 -27.97 12.05 -3.29
N SER A 113 -26.89 11.95 -4.08
CA SER A 113 -26.15 13.12 -4.53
C SER A 113 -26.90 13.92 -5.61
N SER A 114 -26.55 15.20 -5.71
CA SER A 114 -27.08 16.12 -6.70
C SER A 114 -25.95 16.89 -7.39
N GLU A 115 -26.13 17.19 -8.68
CA GLU A 115 -25.26 18.12 -9.42
C GLU A 115 -25.87 19.55 -9.46
N ASP A 116 -27.06 19.75 -8.90
CA ASP A 116 -27.78 21.04 -8.90
C ASP A 116 -27.26 22.00 -7.82
N CYS A 117 -25.97 22.29 -7.83
CA CYS A 117 -25.34 23.25 -6.91
C CYS A 117 -25.64 24.70 -7.34
N SER A 118 -25.99 25.56 -6.38
CA SER A 118 -26.13 27.00 -6.62
C SER A 118 -24.78 27.69 -6.83
N GLU A 119 -24.77 28.87 -7.46
CA GLU A 119 -23.55 29.69 -7.59
C GLU A 119 -22.93 30.03 -6.22
N GLU A 120 -23.75 30.16 -5.17
CA GLU A 120 -23.26 30.40 -3.81
C GLU A 120 -22.52 29.19 -3.26
N GLU A 121 -23.05 27.98 -3.42
CA GLU A 121 -22.41 26.74 -2.97
C GLU A 121 -21.11 26.46 -3.73
N ILE A 122 -21.09 26.70 -5.05
CA ILE A 122 -19.86 26.56 -5.85
C ILE A 122 -18.78 27.52 -5.32
N ASN A 123 -19.14 28.77 -5.03
CA ASN A 123 -18.18 29.74 -4.48
C ASN A 123 -17.72 29.38 -3.07
N ASP A 124 -18.60 28.84 -2.23
CA ASP A 124 -18.23 28.37 -0.89
C ASP A 124 -17.23 27.19 -0.99
N TYR A 125 -17.46 26.22 -1.88
CA TYR A 125 -16.55 25.09 -2.13
C TYR A 125 -15.20 25.53 -2.68
N LEU A 126 -15.20 26.39 -3.69
CA LEU A 126 -13.97 26.94 -4.27
C LEU A 126 -13.15 27.68 -3.21
N LYS A 127 -13.80 28.41 -2.31
CA LYS A 127 -13.12 29.07 -1.20
C LYS A 127 -12.59 28.09 -0.16
N ALA A 128 -13.35 27.03 0.16
CA ALA A 128 -12.94 26.03 1.14
C ALA A 128 -11.72 25.22 0.66
N THR A 129 -11.65 24.97 -0.65
CA THR A 129 -10.57 24.20 -1.30
C THR A 129 -9.43 25.06 -1.87
N ASP A 130 -9.45 26.38 -1.61
CA ASP A 130 -8.50 27.37 -2.14
C ASP A 130 -8.33 27.33 -3.67
N ARG A 131 -9.45 27.13 -4.39
CA ARG A 131 -9.52 27.06 -5.85
C ARG A 131 -10.17 28.31 -6.43
N SER A 132 -9.65 28.78 -7.57
CA SER A 132 -10.24 29.93 -8.28
C SER A 132 -11.43 29.55 -9.18
N SER A 133 -11.47 28.30 -9.68
CA SER A 133 -12.57 27.77 -10.50
C SER A 133 -12.56 26.23 -10.56
N LEU A 134 -13.70 25.67 -10.97
CA LEU A 134 -13.77 24.29 -11.49
C LEU A 134 -13.26 24.27 -12.94
N THR A 135 -12.61 23.18 -13.32
CA THR A 135 -12.23 22.92 -14.71
C THR A 135 -13.46 22.61 -15.57
N GLU A 136 -13.31 22.67 -16.89
CA GLU A 136 -14.42 22.40 -17.82
C GLU A 136 -14.89 20.93 -17.82
N TYR A 137 -14.15 20.03 -17.18
CA TYR A 137 -14.44 18.60 -17.08
C TYR A 137 -14.97 18.18 -15.70
N GLU A 138 -15.03 19.12 -14.77
CA GLU A 138 -15.51 18.88 -13.41
C GLU A 138 -16.96 19.30 -13.25
N LYS A 139 -17.67 18.51 -12.45
CA LYS A 139 -18.96 18.89 -11.89
C LYS A 139 -18.91 18.81 -10.37
N LEU A 140 -19.54 19.76 -9.71
CA LEU A 140 -19.66 19.73 -8.26
C LEU A 140 -20.85 18.85 -7.88
N SER A 141 -20.56 17.78 -7.14
CA SER A 141 -21.59 16.94 -6.51
C SER A 141 -21.77 17.36 -5.06
N VAL A 142 -23.01 17.33 -4.59
CA VAL A 142 -23.38 17.64 -3.21
C VAL A 142 -24.21 16.53 -2.59
N ILE A 143 -23.91 16.20 -1.32
CA ILE A 143 -24.72 15.34 -0.46
C ILE A 143 -24.99 16.10 0.84
N LYS A 144 -26.27 16.31 1.18
CA LYS A 144 -26.62 16.93 2.46
C LYS A 144 -26.35 15.95 3.59
N LYS A 145 -25.85 16.46 4.72
CA LYS A 145 -25.58 15.65 5.90
C LYS A 145 -26.83 14.93 6.41
N SER A 146 -27.99 15.59 6.35
CA SER A 146 -29.28 14.97 6.72
C SER A 146 -29.65 13.81 5.81
N ASP A 147 -29.43 13.96 4.50
CA ASP A 147 -29.82 12.96 3.50
C ASP A 147 -28.92 11.72 3.62
N LEU A 148 -27.63 11.92 3.91
CA LEU A 148 -26.69 10.85 4.24
C LEU A 148 -27.06 10.14 5.54
N ALA A 149 -27.40 10.87 6.61
CA ALA A 149 -27.83 10.26 7.86
C ALA A 149 -29.11 9.40 7.69
N ASP A 150 -30.09 9.90 6.94
CA ASP A 150 -31.31 9.16 6.63
C ASP A 150 -31.02 7.94 5.75
N PHE A 151 -30.12 8.05 4.77
CA PHE A 151 -29.66 6.94 3.93
C PHE A 151 -28.99 5.83 4.77
N ILE A 152 -28.03 6.18 5.62
CA ILE A 152 -27.35 5.25 6.53
C ILE A 152 -28.36 4.52 7.41
N LYS A 153 -29.28 5.27 8.04
CA LYS A 153 -30.30 4.70 8.92
C LYS A 153 -31.22 3.74 8.18
N ARG A 154 -31.59 4.07 6.94
CA ARG A 154 -32.44 3.24 6.09
C ARG A 154 -31.77 1.91 5.73
N HIS A 155 -30.46 1.93 5.46
CA HIS A 155 -29.72 0.76 5.00
C HIS A 155 -29.02 -0.04 6.10
N THR A 156 -28.99 0.46 7.34
CA THR A 156 -28.41 -0.27 8.49
C THR A 156 -29.38 -0.49 9.64
N GLY A 157 -30.51 0.23 9.64
CA GLY A 157 -31.42 0.29 10.79
C GLY A 157 -30.84 1.01 12.01
N LYS A 158 -29.67 1.65 11.89
CA LYS A 158 -28.90 2.23 12.99
C LYS A 158 -28.49 3.67 12.69
N ASP A 159 -28.30 4.46 13.73
CA ASP A 159 -27.77 5.83 13.63
C ASP A 159 -26.23 5.76 13.65
N LEU A 160 -25.62 5.50 12.48
CA LEU A 160 -24.17 5.28 12.29
C LEU A 160 -23.50 6.37 11.46
N MET A 161 -23.97 7.61 11.57
CA MET A 161 -23.37 8.73 10.83
C MET A 161 -21.88 8.86 11.17
N PRO A 162 -20.96 8.79 10.19
CA PRO A 162 -19.54 8.98 10.44
C PRO A 162 -19.22 10.42 10.84
N GLY A 163 -18.01 10.63 11.37
CA GLY A 163 -17.45 11.96 11.51
C GLY A 163 -17.33 12.65 10.16
N ASN A 164 -17.28 13.98 10.15
CA ASN A 164 -17.10 14.70 8.89
C ASN A 164 -15.73 14.42 8.27
N ASP A 165 -14.70 14.26 9.12
CA ASP A 165 -13.32 14.02 8.71
C ASP A 165 -13.08 12.56 8.26
N ASP A 166 -14.07 11.67 8.44
CA ASP A 166 -14.02 10.28 7.97
C ASP A 166 -14.52 10.13 6.51
N ILE A 167 -14.96 11.24 5.90
CA ILE A 167 -15.44 11.30 4.51
C ILE A 167 -14.50 12.21 3.74
N ASP A 168 -13.94 11.73 2.62
CA ASP A 168 -13.01 12.49 1.77
C ASP A 168 -13.76 13.42 0.79
N TRP A 169 -14.71 14.18 1.36
CA TRP A 169 -15.50 15.20 0.68
C TRP A 169 -15.45 16.47 1.52
N GLU A 170 -15.36 17.62 0.86
CA GLU A 170 -15.28 18.91 1.53
C GLU A 170 -16.60 19.21 2.26
N TYR A 171 -16.57 19.24 3.59
CA TYR A 171 -17.75 19.55 4.40
C TYR A 171 -17.86 21.05 4.66
N ILE A 172 -18.92 21.67 4.13
CA ILE A 172 -19.17 23.11 4.32
C ILE A 172 -20.26 23.32 5.37
N GLU A 173 -19.85 23.72 6.59
CA GLU A 173 -20.75 23.92 7.73
C GLU A 173 -21.91 24.87 7.43
N LYS A 174 -21.65 25.93 6.66
CA LYS A 174 -22.67 26.92 6.25
C LYS A 174 -23.87 26.27 5.54
N ASN A 175 -23.62 25.22 4.77
CA ASN A 175 -24.61 24.54 3.94
C ASN A 175 -25.02 23.16 4.50
N ASP A 176 -24.38 22.70 5.58
CA ASP A 176 -24.59 21.38 6.21
C ASP A 176 -24.52 20.22 5.20
N SER A 177 -23.51 20.28 4.31
CA SER A 177 -23.39 19.40 3.15
C SER A 177 -21.94 19.09 2.81
N PHE A 178 -21.73 17.89 2.25
CA PHE A 178 -20.47 17.39 1.71
C PHE A 178 -20.42 17.67 0.21
N TYR A 179 -19.27 18.12 -0.28
CA TYR A 179 -19.05 18.49 -1.68
C TYR A 179 -17.81 17.83 -2.25
N ARG A 180 -17.90 17.40 -3.52
CA ARG A 180 -16.74 16.87 -4.26
C ARG A 180 -16.82 17.28 -5.72
N ALA A 181 -15.71 17.76 -6.26
CA ALA A 181 -15.57 17.89 -7.70
C ALA A 181 -15.34 16.51 -8.31
N ILE A 182 -16.23 16.08 -9.19
CA ILE A 182 -16.23 14.77 -9.84
C ILE A 182 -15.95 14.96 -11.34
N TRP A 183 -15.08 14.12 -11.88
CA TRP A 183 -14.76 14.06 -13.30
C TRP A 183 -15.59 12.95 -13.96
N ASP A 184 -15.89 13.07 -15.26
CA ASP A 184 -16.60 11.99 -15.99
C ASP A 184 -15.86 10.63 -15.91
N SER A 185 -14.54 10.66 -15.74
CA SER A 185 -13.69 9.45 -15.55
C SER A 185 -13.86 8.77 -14.19
N ASP A 186 -14.39 9.46 -13.19
CA ASP A 186 -14.46 8.96 -11.81
C ASP A 186 -15.62 7.96 -11.62
N VAL A 187 -16.55 7.92 -12.57
CA VAL A 187 -17.65 6.95 -12.60
C VAL A 187 -17.14 5.59 -13.09
N ARG A 188 -16.33 4.94 -12.25
CA ARG A 188 -15.72 3.62 -12.50
C ARG A 188 -16.13 2.65 -11.40
N HIS A 189 -16.82 1.58 -11.78
CA HIS A 189 -17.27 0.55 -10.83
C HIS A 189 -17.50 -0.81 -11.48
N ASN A 190 -17.38 -1.85 -10.66
CA ASN A 190 -17.67 -3.22 -11.07
C ASN A 190 -19.19 -3.40 -11.20
N GLY A 191 -19.60 -4.08 -12.26
CA GLY A 191 -20.97 -4.55 -12.41
C GLY A 191 -21.12 -5.95 -11.82
N PHE A 192 -22.35 -6.31 -11.43
CA PHE A 192 -22.62 -7.61 -10.79
C PHE A 192 -23.83 -8.33 -11.39
N GLU A 193 -23.81 -9.65 -11.36
CA GLU A 193 -24.93 -10.53 -11.71
C GLU A 193 -25.29 -11.39 -10.49
N CYS A 194 -26.54 -11.36 -10.05
CA CYS A 194 -27.03 -12.22 -8.99
C CYS A 194 -27.26 -13.63 -9.54
N ILE A 195 -26.38 -14.57 -9.21
CA ILE A 195 -26.36 -15.91 -9.79
C ILE A 195 -27.12 -16.94 -8.95
N SER A 196 -27.35 -16.65 -7.68
CA SER A 196 -28.18 -17.46 -6.79
C SER A 196 -28.58 -16.67 -5.53
N GLY A 197 -29.60 -17.16 -4.84
CA GLY A 197 -29.92 -16.67 -3.51
C GLY A 197 -31.01 -17.50 -2.85
N GLU A 198 -31.16 -17.30 -1.56
CA GLU A 198 -32.21 -17.88 -0.73
C GLU A 198 -32.88 -16.81 0.12
N LYS A 199 -34.15 -17.03 0.44
CA LYS A 199 -34.93 -16.16 1.32
C LYS A 199 -35.62 -16.93 2.44
N ALA A 200 -35.68 -16.31 3.61
CA ALA A 200 -36.43 -16.79 4.77
C ALA A 200 -37.25 -15.62 5.33
N GLY A 201 -38.51 -15.52 4.88
CA GLY A 201 -39.33 -14.32 5.13
C GLY A 201 -38.73 -13.11 4.42
N ASP A 202 -38.39 -12.07 5.19
CA ASP A 202 -37.78 -10.84 4.67
C ASP A 202 -36.25 -10.87 4.66
N LYS A 203 -35.62 -11.97 5.11
CA LYS A 203 -34.16 -12.14 5.09
C LYS A 203 -33.70 -12.79 3.81
N TYR A 204 -32.64 -12.25 3.23
CA TYR A 204 -32.06 -12.71 1.97
C TYR A 204 -30.56 -12.98 2.14
N THR A 205 -30.09 -14.02 1.44
CA THR A 205 -28.66 -14.26 1.20
C THR A 205 -28.48 -14.44 -0.30
N LEU A 206 -27.71 -13.56 -0.92
CA LEU A 206 -27.47 -13.55 -2.36
C LEU A 206 -26.01 -13.86 -2.65
N ARG A 207 -25.74 -14.57 -3.74
CA ARG A 207 -24.40 -14.68 -4.33
C ARG A 207 -24.35 -13.86 -5.61
N LEU A 208 -23.52 -12.82 -5.64
CA LEU A 208 -23.33 -11.95 -6.78
C LEU A 208 -21.95 -12.15 -7.38
N LYS A 209 -21.90 -12.28 -8.70
CA LYS A 209 -20.68 -12.46 -9.48
C LYS A 209 -20.34 -11.20 -10.24
N VAL A 210 -19.07 -10.83 -10.33
CA VAL A 210 -18.63 -9.70 -11.17
C VAL A 210 -19.00 -9.94 -12.64
N SER A 211 -19.58 -8.93 -13.27
CA SER A 211 -20.07 -8.93 -14.64
C SER A 211 -19.43 -7.81 -15.45
N GLN A 212 -18.60 -8.18 -16.42
CA GLN A 212 -17.95 -7.23 -17.32
C GLN A 212 -18.97 -6.45 -18.18
N GLU A 213 -20.08 -7.08 -18.58
CA GLU A 213 -21.14 -6.43 -19.38
C GLU A 213 -21.80 -5.27 -18.62
N LYS A 214 -21.94 -5.41 -17.30
CA LYS A 214 -22.56 -4.40 -16.44
C LYS A 214 -21.54 -3.43 -15.82
N SER A 215 -20.25 -3.71 -15.95
CA SER A 215 -19.19 -2.86 -15.41
C SER A 215 -19.07 -1.56 -16.21
N VAL A 216 -18.75 -0.47 -15.53
CA VAL A 216 -18.63 0.86 -16.13
C VAL A 216 -17.18 1.32 -16.00
N ASN A 217 -16.55 1.63 -17.14
CA ASN A 217 -15.16 2.10 -17.22
C ASN A 217 -14.13 1.15 -16.54
N ILE A 218 -14.45 -0.14 -16.43
CA ILE A 218 -13.57 -1.20 -15.93
C ILE A 218 -13.37 -2.25 -17.03
N GLU A 219 -12.11 -2.51 -17.37
CA GLU A 219 -11.72 -3.58 -18.29
C GLU A 219 -11.16 -4.81 -17.56
N SER A 220 -11.44 -4.97 -16.25
CA SER A 220 -11.04 -6.16 -15.50
C SER A 220 -11.72 -7.41 -16.07
N THR A 221 -10.95 -8.50 -16.11
CA THR A 221 -11.43 -9.84 -16.47
C THR A 221 -11.26 -10.83 -15.33
N SER A 222 -10.84 -10.36 -14.14
CA SER A 222 -10.69 -11.20 -12.97
C SER A 222 -12.06 -11.57 -12.38
N TYR A 223 -12.10 -12.71 -11.71
CA TYR A 223 -13.27 -13.27 -11.03
C TYR A 223 -12.85 -13.94 -9.71
N TYR A 224 -11.69 -13.56 -9.19
CA TYR A 224 -11.04 -14.04 -7.97
C TYR A 224 -10.37 -12.86 -7.25
N GLY A 225 -9.86 -13.07 -6.04
CA GLY A 225 -9.29 -11.98 -5.23
C GLY A 225 -10.33 -10.90 -4.95
N SER A 226 -9.98 -9.63 -5.09
CA SER A 226 -10.92 -8.52 -4.85
C SER A 226 -12.10 -8.51 -5.83
N ASP A 227 -11.98 -9.17 -6.99
CA ASP A 227 -13.05 -9.33 -7.98
C ASP A 227 -13.82 -10.67 -7.80
N ALA A 228 -13.60 -11.41 -6.70
CA ALA A 228 -14.35 -12.64 -6.41
C ALA A 228 -15.84 -12.39 -6.19
N ASP A 229 -16.63 -13.46 -6.14
CA ASP A 229 -18.04 -13.36 -5.85
C ASP A 229 -18.29 -12.71 -4.47
N ARG A 230 -19.45 -12.07 -4.32
CA ARG A 230 -19.95 -11.51 -3.08
C ARG A 230 -21.05 -12.40 -2.52
N ILE A 231 -21.03 -12.67 -1.21
CA ILE A 231 -22.20 -13.17 -0.48
C ILE A 231 -22.76 -12.04 0.35
N VAL A 232 -23.95 -11.56 -0.03
CA VAL A 232 -24.59 -10.40 0.61
C VAL A 232 -25.78 -10.88 1.42
N LYS A 233 -25.84 -10.44 2.67
CA LYS A 233 -26.94 -10.71 3.60
C LYS A 233 -27.65 -9.42 3.95
N PHE A 234 -28.96 -9.42 3.87
CA PHE A 234 -29.79 -8.26 4.23
C PHE A 234 -31.21 -8.68 4.62
N THR A 235 -31.90 -7.78 5.29
CA THR A 235 -33.34 -7.84 5.54
C THR A 235 -34.05 -6.80 4.67
N LYS A 236 -35.08 -7.19 3.92
CA LYS A 236 -35.91 -6.27 3.14
C LYS A 236 -36.90 -5.54 4.06
N SER A 237 -36.94 -4.22 3.98
CA SER A 237 -37.86 -3.37 4.74
C SER A 237 -38.63 -2.46 3.78
N GLY A 238 -39.73 -2.98 3.23
CA GLY A 238 -40.44 -2.31 2.13
C GLY A 238 -39.66 -2.45 0.84
N ASP A 239 -39.28 -1.33 0.22
CA ASP A 239 -38.45 -1.31 -0.99
C ASP A 239 -36.95 -1.20 -0.65
N ASP A 240 -36.61 -0.94 0.61
CA ASP A 240 -35.23 -0.74 1.06
C ASP A 240 -34.57 -2.05 1.53
N LEU A 241 -33.25 -2.12 1.36
CA LEU A 241 -32.43 -3.21 1.90
C LEU A 241 -31.69 -2.75 3.16
N VAL A 242 -31.90 -3.45 4.27
CA VAL A 242 -31.14 -3.27 5.51
C VAL A 242 -30.03 -4.30 5.54
N PHE A 243 -28.79 -3.88 5.26
CA PHE A 243 -27.63 -4.76 5.15
C PHE A 243 -27.25 -5.38 6.48
N GLU A 244 -26.82 -6.64 6.44
CA GLU A 244 -26.24 -7.38 7.55
C GLU A 244 -24.75 -7.62 7.31
N SER A 245 -24.36 -8.09 6.11
CA SER A 245 -22.96 -8.29 5.71
C SER A 245 -22.78 -8.29 4.18
N ASN A 246 -21.54 -8.07 3.74
CA ASN A 246 -21.05 -8.35 2.39
C ASN A 246 -19.72 -9.11 2.51
N GLU A 247 -19.71 -10.39 2.13
CA GLU A 247 -18.55 -11.27 2.24
C GLU A 247 -17.93 -11.49 0.86
N ILE A 248 -16.66 -11.13 0.69
CA ILE A 248 -15.89 -11.46 -0.53
C ILE A 248 -15.46 -12.93 -0.43
N GLN A 249 -15.72 -13.71 -1.47
CA GLN A 249 -15.40 -15.14 -1.51
C GLN A 249 -13.95 -15.39 -1.90
N TRP A 250 -13.02 -15.01 -1.02
CA TRP A 250 -11.58 -15.08 -1.28
C TRP A 250 -11.09 -16.47 -1.68
N ASP A 251 -11.66 -17.55 -1.12
CA ASP A 251 -11.21 -18.92 -1.40
C ASP A 251 -11.67 -19.46 -2.76
N ASP A 252 -12.56 -18.75 -3.45
CA ASP A 252 -13.00 -19.14 -4.78
C ASP A 252 -11.79 -19.13 -5.74
N TYR A 253 -11.59 -20.25 -6.44
CA TYR A 253 -10.49 -20.45 -7.39
C TYR A 253 -9.08 -20.37 -6.78
N CYS A 254 -8.95 -20.41 -5.46
CA CYS A 254 -7.64 -20.45 -4.82
C CYS A 254 -6.91 -21.78 -5.11
N VAL A 255 -5.62 -21.80 -4.82
CA VAL A 255 -4.75 -22.98 -4.84
C VAL A 255 -4.71 -23.55 -3.42
N PRO A 256 -5.48 -24.60 -3.09
CA PRO A 256 -5.68 -25.00 -1.69
C PRO A 256 -4.40 -25.40 -0.96
N GLU A 257 -3.40 -25.91 -1.69
CA GLU A 257 -2.10 -26.28 -1.11
C GLU A 257 -1.19 -25.09 -0.79
N GLN A 258 -1.52 -23.88 -1.29
CA GLN A 258 -0.80 -22.62 -1.07
C GLN A 258 -1.70 -21.54 -0.46
N THR A 259 -2.82 -21.94 0.14
CA THR A 259 -3.78 -21.07 0.83
C THR A 259 -3.91 -21.55 2.27
N PHE A 260 -3.63 -20.68 3.24
CA PHE A 260 -3.58 -21.06 4.66
C PHE A 260 -3.66 -19.83 5.58
N ASP A 261 -4.07 -20.07 6.83
CA ASP A 261 -3.98 -19.07 7.91
C ASP A 261 -2.56 -18.99 8.46
N VAL A 262 -2.10 -17.78 8.75
CA VAL A 262 -0.80 -17.51 9.36
C VAL A 262 -0.94 -16.54 10.54
N GLU A 263 -0.25 -16.87 11.62
CA GLU A 263 -0.10 -16.00 12.80
C GLU A 263 1.07 -15.05 12.55
N LEU A 264 0.82 -13.74 12.55
CA LEU A 264 1.84 -12.71 12.39
C LEU A 264 1.83 -11.78 13.61
N PRO A 265 2.99 -11.40 14.16
CA PRO A 265 3.08 -10.59 15.38
C PRO A 265 2.44 -9.20 15.25
N GLN A 266 2.37 -8.65 14.04
CA GLN A 266 1.76 -7.35 13.76
C GLN A 266 0.22 -7.36 13.73
N TYR A 267 -0.42 -8.53 13.80
CA TYR A 267 -1.89 -8.66 13.81
C TYR A 267 -2.37 -9.35 15.09
N ASP A 268 -3.58 -9.00 15.53
CA ASP A 268 -4.20 -9.53 16.76
C ASP A 268 -4.93 -10.86 16.57
N SER A 269 -5.04 -11.31 15.32
CA SER A 269 -5.65 -12.58 14.91
C SER A 269 -4.92 -13.14 13.70
N PRO A 270 -5.11 -14.43 13.37
CA PRO A 270 -4.60 -15.00 12.14
C PRO A 270 -5.02 -14.19 10.91
N VAL A 271 -4.12 -14.09 9.94
CA VAL A 271 -4.44 -13.58 8.60
C VAL A 271 -4.51 -14.75 7.63
N HIS A 272 -5.44 -14.68 6.70
CA HIS A 272 -5.66 -15.67 5.67
C HIS A 272 -4.86 -15.29 4.42
N PHE A 273 -3.89 -16.13 4.04
CA PHE A 273 -3.07 -15.95 2.84
C PHE A 273 -3.63 -16.81 1.72
N VAL A 274 -3.99 -16.20 0.60
CA VAL A 274 -4.65 -16.87 -0.53
C VAL A 274 -3.79 -16.77 -1.78
N THR A 275 -3.61 -17.88 -2.48
CA THR A 275 -2.87 -17.94 -3.75
C THR A 275 -3.79 -18.29 -4.92
N TYR A 276 -3.59 -17.67 -6.08
CA TYR A 276 -4.34 -17.91 -7.33
C TYR A 276 -3.41 -18.13 -8.53
N TYR A 277 -3.83 -19.01 -9.46
CA TYR A 277 -3.19 -19.24 -10.78
C TYR A 277 -4.17 -19.07 -11.95
N GLU A 278 -5.29 -18.37 -11.74
CA GLU A 278 -6.32 -18.22 -12.77
C GLU A 278 -5.85 -17.36 -13.95
N ASP A 279 -5.00 -16.34 -13.71
CA ASP A 279 -4.16 -15.79 -14.77
C ASP A 279 -3.02 -16.77 -15.08
N LYS A 280 -3.10 -17.42 -16.24
CA LYS A 280 -2.11 -18.41 -16.69
C LYS A 280 -0.71 -17.83 -16.89
N GLU A 281 -0.61 -16.50 -17.01
CA GLU A 281 0.67 -15.80 -17.17
C GLU A 281 1.23 -15.32 -15.84
N GLN A 282 0.47 -15.40 -14.73
CA GLN A 282 0.84 -14.78 -13.47
C GLN A 282 0.20 -15.41 -12.23
N ALA A 283 1.04 -15.81 -11.27
CA ALA A 283 0.60 -16.07 -9.92
C ALA A 283 0.27 -14.76 -9.20
N GLU A 284 -0.78 -14.80 -8.40
CA GLU A 284 -1.24 -13.70 -7.56
C GLU A 284 -1.53 -14.24 -6.17
N MET A 285 -1.20 -13.46 -5.13
CA MET A 285 -1.59 -13.76 -3.77
C MET A 285 -2.26 -12.55 -3.13
N VAL A 286 -3.13 -12.80 -2.17
CA VAL A 286 -3.80 -11.79 -1.37
C VAL A 286 -3.73 -12.18 0.09
N MET A 287 -3.51 -11.21 0.96
CA MET A 287 -3.69 -11.34 2.39
C MET A 287 -5.01 -10.73 2.82
N VAL A 288 -5.73 -11.46 3.68
CA VAL A 288 -7.06 -11.11 4.14
C VAL A 288 -7.11 -11.26 5.66
N LYS A 289 -7.74 -10.33 6.37
CA LYS A 289 -8.03 -10.44 7.80
C LYS A 289 -9.49 -10.19 8.04
N ASP A 290 -10.15 -11.09 8.78
CA ASP A 290 -11.58 -10.99 9.10
C ASP A 290 -12.46 -10.78 7.83
N GLY A 291 -12.09 -11.43 6.72
CA GLY A 291 -12.79 -11.31 5.44
C GLY A 291 -12.50 -10.03 4.64
N LYS A 292 -11.58 -9.18 5.11
CA LYS A 292 -11.22 -7.89 4.49
C LYS A 292 -9.81 -7.91 3.90
N TYR A 293 -9.63 -7.18 2.81
CA TYR A 293 -8.36 -7.03 2.12
C TYR A 293 -7.29 -6.39 3.03
N ILE A 294 -6.07 -6.93 2.99
CA ILE A 294 -4.87 -6.31 3.59
C ILE A 294 -3.90 -5.88 2.49
N SER A 295 -3.46 -6.83 1.66
CA SER A 295 -2.43 -6.58 0.65
C SER A 295 -2.49 -7.60 -0.49
N ARG A 296 -1.92 -7.22 -1.64
CA ARG A 296 -1.87 -8.00 -2.87
C ARG A 296 -0.43 -8.14 -3.33
N PHE A 297 -0.04 -9.37 -3.64
CA PHE A 297 1.31 -9.71 -4.05
C PHE A 297 1.30 -10.26 -5.47
N VAL A 298 2.11 -9.65 -6.33
CA VAL A 298 2.26 -10.05 -7.72
C VAL A 298 3.75 -10.14 -8.04
N PRO A 299 4.40 -11.29 -7.78
CA PRO A 299 5.85 -11.41 -7.88
C PRO A 299 6.32 -11.26 -9.33
N ILE A 300 6.93 -10.13 -9.61
CA ILE A 300 7.53 -9.79 -10.91
C ILE A 300 8.97 -9.34 -10.72
N PHE A 301 9.80 -9.55 -11.73
CA PHE A 301 11.16 -9.04 -11.73
C PHE A 301 11.58 -8.59 -13.13
N THR A 302 12.64 -7.79 -13.19
CA THR A 302 13.21 -7.34 -14.46
C THR A 302 14.38 -8.24 -14.86
N ALA A 303 14.29 -8.91 -16.00
CA ALA A 303 15.41 -9.70 -16.54
C ALA A 303 16.52 -8.81 -17.13
N GLU A 304 17.69 -9.38 -17.40
CA GLU A 304 18.87 -8.65 -17.93
C GLU A 304 18.62 -7.90 -19.25
N ASN A 305 17.63 -8.33 -20.02
CA ASN A 305 17.20 -7.70 -21.27
C ASN A 305 16.14 -6.58 -21.07
N ASN A 306 15.90 -6.16 -19.82
CA ASN A 306 14.86 -5.23 -19.40
C ASN A 306 13.41 -5.68 -19.67
N SER A 307 13.17 -6.99 -19.88
CA SER A 307 11.79 -7.49 -19.92
C SER A 307 11.26 -7.75 -18.52
N VAL A 308 10.02 -7.35 -18.26
CA VAL A 308 9.28 -7.75 -17.06
C VAL A 308 8.96 -9.24 -17.17
N VAL A 309 9.37 -9.98 -16.15
CA VAL A 309 9.10 -11.41 -16.00
C VAL A 309 8.06 -11.61 -14.92
N LYS A 310 7.04 -12.39 -15.26
CA LYS A 310 5.98 -12.76 -14.33
C LYS A 310 6.25 -14.14 -13.75
N THR A 311 6.08 -14.26 -12.44
CA THR A 311 6.06 -15.56 -11.75
C THR A 311 4.76 -16.26 -12.08
N LYS A 312 4.80 -17.55 -12.44
CA LYS A 312 3.62 -18.34 -12.83
C LYS A 312 3.10 -19.24 -11.73
N THR A 313 4.00 -19.75 -10.88
CA THR A 313 3.66 -20.65 -9.77
C THR A 313 4.46 -20.31 -8.53
N ILE A 314 3.91 -20.65 -7.38
CA ILE A 314 4.53 -20.47 -6.07
C ILE A 314 4.94 -21.84 -5.52
N ASP A 315 6.21 -21.98 -5.18
CA ASP A 315 6.76 -23.20 -4.59
C ASP A 315 6.62 -23.19 -3.06
N ALA A 316 6.89 -22.04 -2.44
CA ALA A 316 6.85 -21.89 -0.99
C ALA A 316 6.67 -20.43 -0.59
N VAL A 317 6.01 -20.22 0.55
CA VAL A 317 5.89 -18.94 1.24
C VAL A 317 6.31 -19.12 2.69
N SER A 318 6.96 -18.13 3.28
CA SER A 318 7.24 -18.10 4.71
C SER A 318 7.30 -16.67 5.23
N PHE A 319 7.11 -16.53 6.53
CA PHE A 319 6.99 -15.25 7.22
C PHE A 319 8.05 -15.17 8.31
N PHE A 320 8.86 -14.12 8.28
CA PHE A 320 9.92 -13.87 9.26
C PHE A 320 10.47 -12.44 9.13
N ASP A 321 10.89 -11.86 10.24
CA ASP A 321 11.47 -10.52 10.35
C ASP A 321 12.86 -10.42 9.66
N ILE A 322 12.88 -9.82 8.47
CA ILE A 322 14.04 -9.64 7.57
C ILE A 322 14.76 -8.33 7.87
N ASP A 323 14.05 -7.25 8.20
CA ASP A 323 14.65 -5.94 8.44
C ASP A 323 14.82 -5.56 9.93
N ALA A 324 14.54 -6.52 10.82
CA ALA A 324 14.68 -6.47 12.27
C ALA A 324 13.67 -5.57 13.01
N ASP A 325 12.54 -5.23 12.39
CA ASP A 325 11.54 -4.28 12.92
C ASP A 325 10.54 -4.92 13.91
N GLY A 326 10.59 -6.25 14.06
CA GLY A 326 9.68 -7.02 14.92
C GLY A 326 8.38 -7.46 14.25
N ASN A 327 8.13 -7.02 13.03
CA ASN A 327 7.05 -7.50 12.19
C ASN A 327 7.59 -8.63 11.31
N ASN A 328 6.72 -9.58 10.95
CA ASN A 328 7.11 -10.60 10.00
C ASN A 328 6.96 -10.08 8.57
N ASP A 329 8.03 -10.14 7.80
CA ASP A 329 8.06 -9.93 6.36
C ASP A 329 7.68 -11.20 5.60
N ILE A 330 7.52 -11.11 4.28
CA ILE A 330 7.15 -12.24 3.42
C ILE A 330 8.31 -12.63 2.51
N ALA A 331 8.64 -13.92 2.54
CA ALA A 331 9.57 -14.57 1.63
C ALA A 331 8.82 -15.54 0.72
N ILE A 332 8.79 -15.25 -0.59
CA ILE A 332 8.04 -16.01 -1.60
C ILE A 332 9.03 -16.65 -2.57
N ILE A 333 9.00 -17.97 -2.73
CA ILE A 333 9.76 -18.67 -3.77
C ILE A 333 8.82 -18.97 -4.93
N GLY A 334 9.07 -18.31 -6.06
CA GLY A 334 8.28 -18.42 -7.27
C GLY A 334 9.05 -19.02 -8.44
N ASP A 335 8.35 -19.68 -9.36
CA ASP A 335 8.90 -20.19 -10.61
C ASP A 335 8.32 -19.45 -11.82
N SER A 336 9.16 -19.26 -12.83
CA SER A 336 8.86 -18.52 -14.06
C SER A 336 9.55 -19.17 -15.27
N ASP A 337 9.25 -18.70 -16.47
CA ASP A 337 9.97 -19.14 -17.68
C ASP A 337 11.47 -18.79 -17.67
N HIS A 338 11.90 -17.93 -16.74
CA HIS A 338 13.28 -17.52 -16.53
C HIS A 338 13.90 -18.14 -15.27
N GLY A 339 13.23 -19.14 -14.70
CA GLY A 339 13.68 -19.90 -13.52
C GLY A 339 13.14 -19.35 -12.21
N LYS A 340 13.57 -20.01 -11.13
CA LYS A 340 13.11 -19.75 -9.77
C LYS A 340 13.79 -18.54 -9.15
N ARG A 341 13.02 -17.80 -8.34
CA ARG A 341 13.51 -16.64 -7.58
C ARG A 341 12.84 -16.59 -6.20
N LEU A 342 13.56 -15.98 -5.26
CA LEU A 342 13.03 -15.54 -3.98
C LEU A 342 12.60 -14.07 -4.10
N PHE A 343 11.40 -13.74 -3.69
CA PHE A 343 10.88 -12.37 -3.60
C PHE A 343 10.68 -12.02 -2.12
N ILE A 344 11.05 -10.80 -1.77
CA ILE A 344 10.93 -10.25 -0.43
C ILE A 344 9.98 -9.07 -0.44
N GLU A 345 8.94 -9.16 0.38
CA GLU A 345 7.99 -8.09 0.67
C GLU A 345 8.19 -7.71 2.14
N LEU A 346 8.57 -6.46 2.41
CA LEU A 346 8.73 -5.97 3.78
C LEU A 346 7.39 -5.49 4.32
N ALA A 347 7.07 -5.86 5.55
CA ALA A 347 5.99 -5.25 6.29
C ALA A 347 6.28 -3.76 6.46
N THR A 348 5.24 -2.93 6.37
CA THR A 348 5.40 -1.50 6.56
C THR A 348 4.47 -1.00 7.65
N PRO A 349 4.82 0.13 8.32
CA PRO A 349 3.93 0.80 9.25
C PRO A 349 2.85 1.65 8.56
N ASP A 350 2.81 1.66 7.22
CA ASP A 350 1.80 2.34 6.43
C ASP A 350 0.51 1.52 6.43
N GLU A 351 -0.59 2.12 6.88
CA GLU A 351 -1.90 1.45 6.93
C GLU A 351 -2.47 1.23 5.52
N ASP A 352 -2.08 2.05 4.54
CA ASP A 352 -2.54 1.94 3.15
C ASP A 352 -1.72 0.92 2.35
N GLU A 353 -0.47 0.67 2.74
CA GLU A 353 0.44 -0.29 2.09
C GLU A 353 1.12 -1.20 3.14
N ALA A 354 0.36 -2.14 3.70
CA ALA A 354 0.84 -3.03 4.77
C ALA A 354 2.12 -3.82 4.43
N PHE A 355 2.39 -4.05 3.15
CA PHE A 355 3.61 -4.70 2.66
C PHE A 355 4.08 -4.07 1.36
N THR A 356 5.39 -3.90 1.20
CA THR A 356 5.99 -3.32 0.00
C THR A 356 7.10 -4.21 -0.57
N TYR A 357 7.21 -4.21 -1.89
CA TYR A 357 8.25 -4.96 -2.58
C TYR A 357 9.63 -4.40 -2.27
N PHE A 358 10.52 -5.26 -1.78
CA PHE A 358 11.88 -4.86 -1.45
C PHE A 358 12.90 -5.35 -2.48
N ALA A 359 12.96 -6.66 -2.71
CA ALA A 359 13.99 -7.25 -3.56
C ALA A 359 13.61 -8.65 -4.06
N ASP A 360 14.27 -9.05 -5.14
CA ASP A 360 14.19 -10.38 -5.70
C ASP A 360 15.60 -10.97 -5.93
N PHE A 361 15.75 -12.27 -5.65
CA PHE A 361 17.03 -12.96 -5.72
C PHE A 361 16.92 -14.26 -6.52
N GLY A 362 17.81 -14.43 -7.50
CA GLY A 362 17.99 -15.68 -8.19
C GLY A 362 18.88 -16.66 -7.41
N GLU A 363 19.07 -17.85 -7.98
CA GLU A 363 19.86 -18.91 -7.36
C GLU A 363 21.31 -18.49 -7.08
N ARG A 364 21.91 -17.72 -7.98
CA ARG A 364 23.29 -17.24 -7.84
C ARG A 364 23.42 -16.27 -6.66
N GLU A 365 22.53 -15.29 -6.59
CA GLU A 365 22.52 -14.25 -5.55
C GLU A 365 22.33 -14.90 -4.17
N ILE A 366 21.35 -15.79 -4.02
CA ILE A 366 21.08 -16.51 -2.76
C ILE A 366 22.27 -17.37 -2.33
N LYS A 367 22.95 -18.00 -3.28
CA LYS A 367 24.15 -18.80 -3.00
C LYS A 367 25.33 -17.94 -2.55
N GLU A 368 25.50 -16.75 -3.14
CA GLU A 368 26.51 -15.77 -2.71
C GLU A 368 26.23 -15.26 -1.30
N MET A 369 24.96 -15.19 -0.90
CA MET A 369 24.53 -14.91 0.49
C MET A 369 24.70 -16.11 1.45
N GLY A 370 25.11 -17.28 0.94
CA GLY A 370 25.35 -18.48 1.75
C GLY A 370 24.12 -19.38 1.98
N GLY A 371 23.05 -19.17 1.21
CA GLY A 371 21.81 -19.96 1.22
C GLY A 371 21.59 -20.79 -0.06
N ASP A 372 20.34 -21.22 -0.25
CA ASP A 372 19.79 -21.83 -1.46
C ASP A 372 18.30 -21.42 -1.62
N LEU A 373 17.69 -21.70 -2.77
CA LEU A 373 16.27 -21.40 -3.06
C LEU A 373 15.34 -22.39 -2.36
N THR A 374 15.42 -22.41 -1.03
CA THR A 374 14.46 -23.02 -0.11
C THR A 374 14.19 -22.01 1.00
N ILE A 375 13.06 -22.13 1.73
CA ILE A 375 12.78 -21.23 2.85
C ILE A 375 13.88 -21.27 3.92
N SER A 376 14.40 -22.46 4.23
CA SER A 376 15.51 -22.59 5.19
C SER A 376 16.81 -21.96 4.67
N GLY A 377 17.08 -22.07 3.37
CA GLY A 377 18.21 -21.43 2.72
C GLY A 377 18.09 -19.91 2.69
N ALA A 378 16.90 -19.39 2.39
CA ALA A 378 16.56 -17.97 2.41
C ALA A 378 16.74 -17.38 3.81
N LYS A 379 16.19 -18.02 4.85
CA LYS A 379 16.39 -17.60 6.26
C LYS A 379 17.88 -17.51 6.60
N LYS A 380 18.65 -18.54 6.26
CA LYS A 380 20.11 -18.55 6.48
C LYS A 380 20.84 -17.46 5.70
N ALA A 381 20.39 -17.15 4.49
CA ALA A 381 20.98 -16.13 3.63
C ALA A 381 20.69 -14.72 4.15
N LEU A 382 19.47 -14.45 4.62
CA LEU A 382 19.01 -13.10 4.95
C LEU A 382 19.23 -12.76 6.42
N LEU A 383 18.97 -13.70 7.32
CA LEU A 383 19.04 -13.46 8.76
C LEU A 383 20.47 -13.61 9.28
N ASN A 384 20.78 -12.87 10.35
CA ASN A 384 22.06 -13.02 11.08
C ASN A 384 21.99 -14.09 12.19
N ASN A 385 20.79 -14.42 12.66
CA ASN A 385 20.51 -15.48 13.62
C ASN A 385 19.09 -16.05 13.38
N ASP A 386 18.76 -17.20 13.97
CA ASP A 386 17.40 -17.77 13.89
C ASP A 386 16.43 -17.11 14.90
N LYS A 387 16.72 -15.91 15.42
CA LYS A 387 15.88 -15.25 16.43
C LYS A 387 14.93 -14.28 15.75
N ASN A 388 13.65 -14.60 15.78
CA ASN A 388 12.56 -13.84 15.14
C ASN A 388 11.95 -12.74 16.03
N GLU A 389 12.55 -12.38 17.17
CA GLU A 389 11.77 -11.66 18.19
C GLU A 389 12.43 -10.43 18.79
N LYS A 390 13.69 -10.45 19.26
CA LYS A 390 14.34 -9.26 19.83
C LYS A 390 15.86 -9.30 19.72
N TYR A 391 16.44 -8.13 19.44
CA TYR A 391 17.88 -7.91 19.48
C TYR A 391 18.29 -7.25 20.79
N GLU A 392 19.40 -7.69 21.36
CA GLU A 392 19.96 -7.09 22.58
C GLU A 392 20.76 -5.80 22.29
N SER A 393 21.04 -5.52 21.00
CA SER A 393 21.92 -4.44 20.58
C SER A 393 21.60 -4.03 19.15
N TYR A 394 21.50 -2.71 18.92
CA TYR A 394 21.38 -2.09 17.60
C TYR A 394 22.40 -2.64 16.59
N LYS A 395 23.61 -2.97 17.06
CA LYS A 395 24.68 -3.52 16.21
C LYS A 395 24.32 -4.81 15.50
N GLU A 396 23.49 -5.65 16.11
CA GLU A 396 23.09 -6.93 15.52
C GLU A 396 21.97 -6.73 14.50
N ALA A 397 20.99 -5.90 14.85
CA ALA A 397 19.86 -5.55 14.00
C ALA A 397 20.34 -4.78 12.75
N TYR A 398 21.14 -3.72 12.92
CA TYR A 398 21.72 -2.96 11.82
C TYR A 398 22.63 -3.77 10.92
N ALA A 399 23.32 -4.79 11.45
CA ALA A 399 24.11 -5.69 10.63
C ALA A 399 23.24 -6.56 9.72
N GLN A 400 22.00 -6.87 10.13
CA GLN A 400 21.04 -7.59 9.31
C GLN A 400 20.52 -6.67 8.20
N VAL A 401 20.05 -5.47 8.55
CA VAL A 401 19.63 -4.44 7.59
C VAL A 401 20.74 -4.15 6.57
N ALA A 402 21.97 -3.88 7.02
CA ALA A 402 23.08 -3.59 6.11
C ALA A 402 23.36 -4.75 5.13
N LYS A 403 23.22 -6.00 5.58
CA LYS A 403 23.43 -7.20 4.76
C LYS A 403 22.37 -7.31 3.66
N ILE A 404 21.09 -7.15 3.99
CA ILE A 404 20.01 -7.28 3.00
C ILE A 404 20.13 -6.20 1.91
N PHE A 405 20.44 -4.95 2.29
CA PHE A 405 20.66 -3.87 1.32
C PHE A 405 21.92 -4.07 0.48
N LYS A 406 23.00 -4.55 1.09
CA LYS A 406 24.23 -4.95 0.36
C LYS A 406 23.93 -6.00 -0.70
N CYS A 407 23.02 -6.93 -0.42
CA CYS A 407 22.68 -7.99 -1.35
C CYS A 407 21.69 -7.54 -2.43
N ALA A 408 20.70 -6.72 -2.08
CA ALA A 408 19.69 -6.23 -3.00
C ALA A 408 20.26 -5.19 -4.00
N TYR A 409 21.11 -4.27 -3.54
CA TYR A 409 21.46 -3.08 -4.31
C TYR A 409 22.92 -2.97 -4.75
N ASP A 410 23.85 -3.76 -4.20
CA ASP A 410 25.25 -3.73 -4.66
C ASP A 410 25.46 -4.67 -5.86
N ASN A 411 24.82 -4.32 -6.98
CA ASN A 411 24.92 -5.04 -8.24
C ASN A 411 26.06 -4.43 -9.11
N PRO A 412 27.12 -5.20 -9.46
CA PRO A 412 28.25 -4.71 -10.23
C PRO A 412 27.91 -4.31 -11.69
N SER A 413 26.67 -4.54 -12.14
CA SER A 413 26.21 -4.19 -13.49
C SER A 413 25.89 -2.69 -13.65
N PHE A 414 25.68 -1.96 -12.56
CA PHE A 414 25.48 -0.52 -12.55
C PHE A 414 26.76 0.18 -12.06
N ASP A 415 27.63 0.57 -13.00
CA ASP A 415 28.97 1.15 -12.76
C ASP A 415 28.96 2.56 -12.13
N LEU A 416 27.81 3.05 -11.66
CA LEU A 416 27.64 4.46 -11.27
C LEU A 416 27.23 4.70 -9.80
N SER A 417 26.87 3.67 -9.03
CA SER A 417 26.59 3.84 -7.61
C SER A 417 26.59 2.50 -6.87
N ARG A 418 27.25 2.47 -5.71
CA ARG A 418 27.19 1.35 -4.75
C ARG A 418 26.39 1.80 -3.55
N VAL A 419 25.68 0.87 -2.92
CA VAL A 419 25.06 1.14 -1.63
C VAL A 419 26.13 1.56 -0.61
N ALA A 420 25.84 2.62 0.11
CA ALA A 420 26.72 3.20 1.12
C ALA A 420 25.98 3.30 2.45
N PHE A 421 26.76 3.25 3.53
CA PHE A 421 26.27 3.16 4.90
C PHE A 421 26.90 4.24 5.78
N ASP A 422 26.24 4.60 6.88
CA ASP A 422 26.84 5.36 7.98
C ASP A 422 26.12 5.09 9.32
N LEU A 423 26.76 5.46 10.43
CA LEU A 423 26.17 5.58 11.76
C LEU A 423 26.20 7.04 12.20
N ILE A 424 25.03 7.67 12.25
CA ILE A 424 24.87 9.07 12.66
C ILE A 424 24.16 9.16 14.00
N TYR A 425 24.17 10.33 14.65
CA TYR A 425 23.46 10.55 15.93
C TYR A 425 22.47 11.68 15.72
N VAL A 426 21.24 11.35 15.33
CA VAL A 426 20.18 12.32 15.03
C VAL A 426 19.62 12.88 16.33
N ASP A 427 19.24 12.02 17.26
CA ASP A 427 18.57 12.41 18.49
C ASP A 427 19.50 12.47 19.73
N GLY A 428 18.90 12.76 20.88
CA GLY A 428 19.64 12.99 22.12
C GLY A 428 20.25 11.75 22.77
N ASP A 429 19.95 10.54 22.29
CA ASP A 429 20.37 9.30 22.91
C ASP A 429 21.82 8.90 22.52
N ASP A 430 22.25 7.71 22.94
CA ASP A 430 23.60 7.18 22.68
C ASP A 430 23.61 6.02 21.67
N ILE A 431 22.49 5.75 21.03
CA ILE A 431 22.31 4.78 19.95
C ILE A 431 22.39 5.57 18.64
N PRO A 432 23.30 5.24 17.72
CA PRO A 432 23.30 5.89 16.42
C PRO A 432 22.14 5.38 15.55
N GLU A 433 21.66 6.19 14.61
CA GLU A 433 20.85 5.75 13.48
C GLU A 433 21.73 5.16 12.38
N LEU A 434 21.25 4.10 11.73
CA LEU A 434 21.86 3.53 10.53
C LEU A 434 21.35 4.28 9.30
N VAL A 435 22.28 4.88 8.56
CA VAL A 435 22.04 5.40 7.20
C VAL A 435 22.37 4.28 6.21
N VAL A 436 21.47 4.07 5.25
CA VAL A 436 21.71 3.18 4.10
C VAL A 436 21.12 3.82 2.85
N GLY A 437 21.93 3.99 1.81
CA GLY A 437 21.52 4.78 0.65
C GLY A 437 22.27 4.43 -0.63
N LEU A 438 21.71 4.87 -1.76
CA LEU A 438 22.42 4.97 -3.02
C LEU A 438 22.77 6.45 -3.25
N PRO A 439 24.03 6.87 -3.09
CA PRO A 439 24.40 8.28 -3.10
C PRO A 439 23.92 9.02 -4.35
N GLY A 440 23.17 10.10 -4.15
CA GLY A 440 22.58 10.93 -5.20
C GLY A 440 21.31 10.35 -5.83
N TYR A 441 20.69 9.35 -5.21
CA TYR A 441 19.47 8.71 -5.71
C TYR A 441 18.43 8.51 -4.61
N TRP A 442 18.75 7.79 -3.52
CA TRP A 442 17.86 7.64 -2.37
C TRP A 442 18.62 7.37 -1.08
N VAL A 443 17.97 7.62 0.06
CA VAL A 443 18.49 7.30 1.39
C VAL A 443 17.39 6.73 2.28
N SER A 444 17.76 5.77 3.12
CA SER A 444 16.94 5.26 4.20
C SER A 444 17.65 5.48 5.54
N LEU A 445 16.86 5.63 6.61
CA LEU A 445 17.34 5.91 7.95
C LEU A 445 16.61 4.98 8.93
N TYR A 446 17.38 4.22 9.71
CA TYR A 446 16.84 3.31 10.71
C TYR A 446 17.28 3.74 12.10
N THR A 447 16.35 3.79 13.04
CA THR A 447 16.64 3.88 14.48
C THR A 447 16.48 2.51 15.14
N PHE A 448 16.84 2.39 16.42
CA PHE A 448 16.72 1.15 17.19
C PHE A 448 16.13 1.40 18.57
N LYS A 449 15.00 0.75 18.86
CA LYS A 449 14.27 0.90 20.13
C LYS A 449 13.61 -0.41 20.53
N ASP A 450 13.57 -0.70 21.83
CA ASP A 450 12.86 -1.85 22.43
C ASP A 450 13.19 -3.24 21.85
N GLY A 451 14.38 -3.36 21.24
CA GLY A 451 14.90 -4.59 20.66
C GLY A 451 14.75 -4.70 19.14
N HIS A 452 14.22 -3.68 18.48
CA HIS A 452 13.85 -3.67 17.07
C HIS A 452 14.39 -2.45 16.35
N THR A 453 14.57 -2.56 15.04
CA THR A 453 14.75 -1.40 14.16
C THR A 453 13.42 -0.70 13.94
N SER A 454 13.47 0.58 13.55
CA SER A 454 12.33 1.30 13.00
C SER A 454 12.82 2.10 11.81
N CYS A 455 12.18 1.95 10.66
CA CYS A 455 12.50 2.69 9.45
C CYS A 455 11.89 4.09 9.53
N LEU A 456 12.73 5.11 9.71
CA LEU A 456 12.32 6.52 9.78
C LEU A 456 12.20 7.16 8.39
N MET A 457 13.00 6.68 7.44
CA MET A 457 12.99 7.10 6.04
C MET A 457 13.15 5.85 5.20
N ASN A 458 12.21 5.53 4.30
CA ASN A 458 12.28 4.36 3.43
C ASN A 458 12.57 4.78 1.99
N GLN A 459 13.84 4.64 1.56
CA GLN A 459 14.32 4.96 0.21
C GLN A 459 13.87 6.34 -0.30
N TRP A 460 13.89 7.35 0.57
CA TRP A 460 13.52 8.71 0.22
C TRP A 460 14.45 9.25 -0.88
N GLY A 461 13.87 9.58 -2.03
CA GLY A 461 14.60 10.01 -3.21
C GLY A 461 15.25 11.38 -3.05
N TYR A 462 16.40 11.60 -3.69
CA TYR A 462 17.06 12.91 -3.80
C TYR A 462 18.03 12.96 -4.99
N GLY A 463 18.58 14.15 -5.28
CA GLY A 463 19.53 14.37 -6.37
C GLY A 463 18.90 14.71 -7.72
N ALA A 464 17.57 14.73 -7.81
CA ALA A 464 16.79 15.12 -8.98
C ALA A 464 15.61 16.02 -8.59
N MET A 465 15.04 16.73 -9.58
CA MET A 465 13.84 17.56 -9.43
C MET A 465 13.87 18.56 -8.26
N GLY A 466 15.03 19.17 -8.00
CA GLY A 466 15.15 20.23 -6.98
C GLY A 466 15.39 19.75 -5.54
N ASN A 467 15.24 18.45 -5.26
CA ASN A 467 15.58 17.88 -3.95
C ASN A 467 17.08 17.59 -3.86
N ALA A 468 17.80 18.39 -3.08
CA ALA A 468 19.26 18.28 -2.93
C ALA A 468 19.70 17.15 -1.97
N GLY A 469 18.79 16.63 -1.14
CA GLY A 469 19.08 15.65 -0.08
C GLY A 469 18.57 16.10 1.28
N TYR A 470 18.86 15.27 2.28
CA TYR A 470 18.36 15.42 3.64
C TYR A 470 19.53 15.70 4.58
N LEU A 471 19.32 16.60 5.53
CA LEU A 471 20.33 16.99 6.51
C LEU A 471 19.84 16.68 7.92
N TYR A 472 20.75 16.43 8.86
CA TYR A 472 20.42 16.28 10.27
C TYR A 472 21.26 17.18 11.15
N ALA A 473 20.69 17.63 12.27
CA ALA A 473 21.40 18.28 13.35
C ALA A 473 21.86 17.23 14.36
N LYS A 474 23.17 17.04 14.52
CA LYS A 474 23.73 16.04 15.43
C LYS A 474 23.26 16.23 16.87
N LYS A 475 22.62 15.20 17.43
CA LYS A 475 21.96 15.21 18.75
C LYS A 475 20.93 16.34 18.94
N GLY A 476 20.41 16.86 17.82
CA GLY A 476 19.43 17.94 17.80
C GLY A 476 18.00 17.45 17.74
N ASN A 477 17.77 16.19 17.33
CA ASN A 477 16.47 15.66 16.91
C ASN A 477 15.79 16.56 15.88
N VAL A 478 16.54 17.02 14.86
CA VAL A 478 16.02 17.80 13.75
C VAL A 478 16.62 17.28 12.46
N ILE A 479 15.76 16.94 11.51
CA ILE A 479 16.07 16.63 10.12
C ILE A 479 15.52 17.77 9.26
N TYR A 480 16.29 18.22 8.29
CA TYR A 480 15.95 19.30 7.37
C TYR A 480 15.96 18.80 5.93
N ASN A 481 14.98 19.22 5.14
CA ASN A 481 14.99 19.07 3.69
C ASN A 481 14.65 20.40 3.01
N GLY A 482 15.48 20.78 2.04
CA GLY A 482 15.21 21.88 1.13
C GLY A 482 14.85 21.32 -0.25
N ASN A 483 13.65 21.62 -0.74
CA ASN A 483 13.14 21.14 -2.03
C ASN A 483 12.67 22.32 -2.89
N ALA A 484 12.85 22.21 -4.21
CA ALA A 484 12.65 23.32 -5.14
C ALA A 484 11.83 22.90 -6.35
N ASP A 485 10.65 23.50 -6.51
CA ASP A 485 9.82 23.33 -7.69
C ASP A 485 9.99 24.49 -8.68
N TYR A 486 9.63 24.25 -9.94
CA TYR A 486 9.69 25.26 -11.01
C TYR A 486 11.07 25.95 -11.11
N ALA A 487 12.14 25.17 -10.99
CA ALA A 487 13.53 25.66 -10.95
C ALA A 487 13.83 26.64 -9.81
N GLY A 488 13.14 26.48 -8.67
CA GLY A 488 13.32 27.26 -7.44
C GLY A 488 12.40 28.46 -7.29
N ALA A 489 11.41 28.62 -8.18
CA ALA A 489 10.37 29.64 -8.01
C ALA A 489 9.50 29.37 -6.78
N LEU A 490 9.29 28.09 -6.45
CA LEU A 490 8.77 27.65 -5.16
C LEU A 490 9.86 26.88 -4.43
N TYR A 491 10.15 27.26 -3.19
CA TYR A 491 11.15 26.57 -2.37
C TYR A 491 10.57 26.18 -1.01
N TYR A 492 10.57 24.88 -0.74
CA TYR A 492 10.07 24.28 0.49
C TYR A 492 11.23 24.04 1.44
N ASN A 493 11.11 24.53 2.67
CA ASN A 493 12.01 24.19 3.76
C ASN A 493 11.24 23.38 4.79
N THR A 494 11.57 22.10 4.96
CA THR A 494 10.84 21.19 5.84
C THR A 494 11.72 20.80 7.02
N TYR A 495 11.18 20.92 8.24
CA TYR A 495 11.84 20.55 9.50
C TYR A 495 11.06 19.40 10.13
N MET A 496 11.74 18.30 10.37
CA MET A 496 11.17 17.05 10.88
C MET A 496 11.90 16.62 12.16
N SER A 497 11.22 15.85 13.01
CA SER A 497 11.84 15.23 14.18
C SER A 497 11.30 13.82 14.44
N ILE A 498 12.07 13.03 15.19
CA ILE A 498 11.65 11.71 15.65
C ILE A 498 10.73 11.92 16.86
N HIS A 499 9.49 11.43 16.77
CA HIS A 499 8.47 11.54 17.80
C HIS A 499 8.51 10.34 18.79
N ASP A 500 7.71 10.39 19.85
CA ASP A 500 7.75 9.41 20.95
C ASP A 500 7.41 7.97 20.52
N ASP A 501 6.68 7.81 19.42
CA ASP A 501 6.35 6.53 18.77
C ASP A 501 7.48 6.00 17.86
N SER A 502 8.59 6.74 17.75
CA SER A 502 9.73 6.42 16.87
C SER A 502 9.38 6.50 15.38
N LYS A 503 8.42 7.36 15.03
CA LYS A 503 8.16 7.80 13.66
C LYS A 503 8.79 9.16 13.41
N LEU A 504 9.15 9.41 12.15
CA LEU A 504 9.58 10.72 11.69
C LEU A 504 8.34 11.49 11.22
N ALA A 505 8.16 12.71 11.71
CA ALA A 505 7.07 13.58 11.29
C ALA A 505 7.59 14.98 10.97
N THR A 506 6.91 15.67 10.06
CA THR A 506 7.11 17.11 9.84
C THR A 506 6.59 17.87 11.05
N ASP A 507 7.42 18.75 11.60
CA ASP A 507 7.00 19.64 12.68
C ASP A 507 6.61 21.02 12.14
N TYR A 508 7.45 21.55 11.24
CA TYR A 508 7.32 22.87 10.65
C TYR A 508 7.78 22.87 9.20
N TRP A 509 7.22 23.77 8.40
CA TRP A 509 7.75 24.05 7.08
C TRP A 509 7.53 25.49 6.64
N THR A 510 8.34 25.94 5.68
CA THR A 510 8.13 27.22 4.98
C THR A 510 8.03 27.00 3.48
N LEU A 511 7.27 27.88 2.84
CA LEU A 511 7.20 28.00 1.39
C LEU A 511 7.64 29.39 0.97
N ASP A 512 8.78 29.46 0.28
CA ASP A 512 9.31 30.68 -0.29
C ASP A 512 8.85 30.83 -1.74
N TYR A 513 8.19 31.95 -2.02
CA TYR A 513 7.80 32.39 -3.36
C TYR A 513 8.92 33.27 -3.92
N ASN A 514 9.65 32.74 -4.89
CA ASN A 514 10.72 33.42 -5.62
C ASN A 514 10.25 33.87 -7.02
N PHE A 515 8.98 34.29 -7.12
CA PHE A 515 8.38 34.92 -8.29
C PHE A 515 7.32 35.94 -7.85
N ASN A 516 6.91 36.82 -8.75
CA ASN A 516 5.80 37.74 -8.48
C ASN A 516 4.50 37.04 -8.90
N ASP A 517 3.70 36.63 -7.93
CA ASP A 517 2.36 36.08 -8.14
C ASP A 517 1.39 37.23 -8.48
N ILE A 518 1.21 37.48 -9.78
CA ILE A 518 0.44 38.61 -10.32
C ILE A 518 -1.06 38.30 -10.27
N ASP A 519 -1.44 37.06 -10.53
CA ASP A 519 -2.85 36.64 -10.57
C ASP A 519 -3.38 36.07 -9.24
N GLY A 520 -2.49 35.82 -8.28
CA GLY A 520 -2.81 35.40 -6.92
C GLY A 520 -3.16 33.91 -6.81
N ASN A 521 -2.72 33.09 -7.76
CA ASN A 521 -3.04 31.66 -7.82
C ASN A 521 -1.97 30.78 -7.12
N GLY A 522 -0.86 31.36 -6.65
CA GLY A 522 0.22 30.64 -5.96
C GLY A 522 1.12 29.77 -6.85
N GLU A 523 0.84 29.68 -8.16
CA GLU A 523 1.58 28.88 -9.14
C GLU A 523 2.25 29.76 -10.20
N PRO A 524 3.55 29.60 -10.46
CA PRO A 524 4.25 30.45 -11.40
C PRO A 524 3.85 30.16 -12.86
N SER A 525 3.28 31.16 -13.54
CA SER A 525 3.04 31.13 -14.99
C SER A 525 4.31 31.45 -15.81
N GLU A 526 4.31 31.11 -17.10
CA GLU A 526 5.41 31.50 -18.00
C GLU A 526 5.65 33.02 -18.03
N GLU A 527 4.59 33.82 -17.91
CA GLU A 527 4.69 35.29 -17.90
C GLU A 527 5.34 35.81 -16.61
N GLU A 528 4.99 35.22 -15.46
CA GLU A 528 5.54 35.60 -14.16
C GLU A 528 7.00 35.17 -14.00
N LEU A 529 7.36 33.98 -14.49
CA LEU A 529 8.74 33.51 -14.56
C LEU A 529 9.59 34.34 -15.54
N ALA A 530 8.99 34.86 -16.61
CA ALA A 530 9.67 35.72 -17.58
C ALA A 530 9.81 37.18 -17.11
N SER A 531 9.05 37.58 -16.08
CA SER A 531 9.14 38.91 -15.48
C SER A 531 10.47 39.05 -14.75
N SER A 532 11.37 39.89 -15.30
CA SER A 532 12.74 40.07 -14.81
C SER A 532 12.92 41.19 -13.78
N ASP A 533 11.82 41.75 -13.27
CA ASP A 533 11.87 42.79 -12.25
C ASP A 533 12.16 42.15 -10.89
N ASP A 534 12.92 42.82 -10.01
CA ASP A 534 13.41 42.30 -8.72
C ASP A 534 12.29 41.54 -7.98
N TYR A 535 12.44 40.22 -7.81
CA TYR A 535 11.47 39.39 -7.09
C TYR A 535 11.38 39.85 -5.62
N GLU A 536 10.16 40.08 -5.13
CA GLU A 536 9.95 40.20 -3.69
C GLU A 536 9.71 38.79 -3.13
N THR A 537 10.70 38.24 -2.40
CA THR A 537 10.50 36.95 -1.74
C THR A 537 9.43 37.07 -0.66
N LYS A 538 8.34 36.34 -0.82
CA LYS A 538 7.33 36.11 0.21
C LYS A 538 7.57 34.73 0.81
N THR A 539 7.53 34.61 2.14
CA THR A 539 7.65 33.33 2.84
C THR A 539 6.39 33.07 3.65
N GLU A 540 5.82 31.89 3.48
CA GLU A 540 4.76 31.36 4.33
C GLU A 540 5.34 30.42 5.39
N TYR A 541 4.68 30.35 6.54
CA TYR A 541 5.16 29.64 7.73
C TYR A 541 4.05 28.76 8.26
N HIS A 542 4.34 27.46 8.36
CA HIS A 542 3.36 26.44 8.68
C HIS A 542 3.84 25.55 9.84
N SER A 543 2.88 25.03 10.61
CA SER A 543 3.11 24.21 11.81
C SER A 543 2.18 23.01 11.76
N GLU A 544 2.77 21.81 11.77
CA GLU A 544 2.04 20.55 11.77
C GLU A 544 1.78 20.05 13.20
N ILE A 545 2.50 20.58 14.19
CA ILE A 545 2.34 20.18 15.60
C ILE A 545 1.22 20.94 16.33
N ASP A 546 0.82 22.10 15.83
CA ASP A 546 -0.28 22.92 16.35
C ASP A 546 -0.74 23.92 15.29
N ALA A 547 -1.93 23.67 14.74
CA ALA A 547 -2.56 24.53 13.74
C ALA A 547 -2.94 25.92 14.28
N ASN A 548 -2.94 26.13 15.61
CA ASN A 548 -3.28 27.41 16.24
C ASN A 548 -2.03 28.26 16.58
N MET A 549 -0.83 27.77 16.29
CA MET A 549 0.41 28.46 16.58
C MET A 549 0.49 29.76 15.75
N SER A 550 0.85 30.88 16.39
CA SER A 550 0.97 32.14 15.65
C SER A 550 2.21 32.15 14.75
N GLU A 551 2.16 32.86 13.63
CA GLU A 551 3.30 33.02 12.72
C GLU A 551 4.60 33.45 13.43
N ALA A 552 4.50 34.31 14.45
CA ALA A 552 5.64 34.76 15.25
C ALA A 552 6.25 33.64 16.11
N GLU A 553 5.42 32.71 16.59
CA GLU A 553 5.86 31.53 17.34
C GLU A 553 6.51 30.50 16.40
N ILE A 554 5.92 30.25 15.22
CA ILE A 554 6.48 29.37 14.19
C ILE A 554 7.85 29.88 13.73
N LYS A 555 7.96 31.16 13.38
CA LYS A 555 9.23 31.82 13.03
C LYS A 555 10.30 31.65 14.10
N LYS A 556 9.91 31.71 15.37
CA LYS A 556 10.84 31.56 16.50
C LYS A 556 11.31 30.11 16.66
N ALA A 557 10.43 29.13 16.40
CA ALA A 557 10.77 27.71 16.41
C ALA A 557 11.74 27.39 15.26
N ILE A 558 11.40 27.76 14.03
CA ILE A 558 12.26 27.57 12.86
C ILE A 558 13.61 28.27 13.03
N ALA A 559 13.64 29.52 13.52
CA ALA A 559 14.90 30.22 13.77
C ALA A 559 15.80 29.54 14.82
N LYS A 560 15.22 28.75 15.74
CA LYS A 560 15.99 27.93 16.68
C LYS A 560 16.60 26.74 15.94
N ASP A 561 15.85 26.09 15.07
CA ASP A 561 16.32 24.92 14.33
C ASP A 561 17.36 25.31 13.26
N ASP A 562 17.17 26.43 12.58
CA ASP A 562 18.15 27.06 11.68
C ASP A 562 19.48 27.40 12.34
N SER A 563 19.47 27.62 13.67
CA SER A 563 20.69 27.92 14.42
C SER A 563 21.56 26.70 14.66
N LEU A 564 21.04 25.50 14.37
CA LEU A 564 21.75 24.23 14.51
C LEU A 564 22.76 24.05 13.37
N LYS A 565 23.74 23.18 13.63
CA LYS A 565 24.70 22.77 12.62
C LYS A 565 24.21 21.49 11.96
N PHE A 566 23.92 21.59 10.66
CA PHE A 566 23.47 20.47 9.85
C PHE A 566 24.62 19.73 9.15
N GLU A 567 24.45 18.42 9.00
CA GLU A 567 25.34 17.50 8.26
C GLU A 567 24.48 16.63 7.34
N ASP A 568 25.03 16.14 6.22
CA ASP A 568 24.28 15.33 5.26
C ASP A 568 23.87 13.99 5.88
N ILE A 569 22.63 13.57 5.65
CA ILE A 569 22.19 12.19 5.83
C ILE A 569 22.54 11.44 4.54
N ALA A 570 23.79 10.99 4.44
CA ALA A 570 24.28 10.22 3.31
C ALA A 570 25.28 9.16 3.78
N GLY A 571 25.24 7.99 3.14
CA GLY A 571 26.24 6.95 3.39
C GLY A 571 27.58 7.30 2.74
N ASP A 572 28.68 7.13 3.49
CA ASP A 572 30.06 7.28 2.97
C ASP A 572 30.93 6.03 3.17
N LYS A 573 30.39 4.99 3.82
CA LYS A 573 31.09 3.73 4.15
C LYS A 573 30.63 2.61 3.24
N ASP A 574 31.56 1.75 2.85
CA ASP A 574 31.23 0.47 2.25
C ASP A 574 30.75 -0.54 3.32
N TYR A 575 30.23 -1.67 2.85
CA TYR A 575 29.69 -2.72 3.70
C TYR A 575 30.73 -3.28 4.71
N ASP A 576 31.95 -3.56 4.26
CA ASP A 576 32.98 -4.11 5.14
C ASP A 576 33.35 -3.11 6.27
N THR A 577 33.37 -1.81 5.96
CA THR A 577 33.65 -0.75 6.93
C THR A 577 32.53 -0.60 7.95
N ILE A 578 31.26 -0.60 7.54
CA ILE A 578 30.13 -0.51 8.49
C ILE A 578 30.07 -1.76 9.38
N MET A 579 30.27 -2.95 8.82
CA MET A 579 30.29 -4.20 9.59
C MET A 579 31.40 -4.20 10.66
N ALA A 580 32.59 -3.68 10.33
CA ALA A 580 33.65 -3.50 11.31
C ALA A 580 33.28 -2.53 12.45
N GLN A 581 32.52 -1.45 12.18
CA GLN A 581 32.03 -0.53 13.21
C GLN A 581 30.96 -1.17 14.11
N LEU A 582 30.10 -2.00 13.53
CA LEU A 582 29.12 -2.82 14.25
C LEU A 582 29.78 -4.00 15.00
N GLY A 583 31.05 -4.27 14.74
CA GLY A 583 31.82 -5.34 15.39
C GLY A 583 31.40 -6.74 14.93
N LYS A 584 31.06 -6.87 13.64
CA LYS A 584 30.61 -8.10 12.99
C LYS A 584 31.62 -8.66 11.99
#